data_AF-A0AAE0KDS8-F1
#
_entry.id   AF-A0AAE0KDS8-F1
#
_cell.length_a   1.000
_cell.length_b   1.000
_cell.length_c   1.000
_cell.angle_alpha   90.00
_cell.angle_beta   90.00
_cell.angle_gamma   90.00
#
_symmetry.space_group_name_H-M   'P 1'
#
loop_
_entity.id
_entity.type
_entity.pdbx_description
1 polymer ?
#
loop_
_entity_poly.entity_id
_entity_poly.type
_entity_poly.pdbx_seq_one_letter_code
_entity_poly.pdbx_strand_id
1 'polypeptide(L)'
;MDEPPEALLPPIEELVSEFNDLPRPERRPDGSPNHWVFGTCRLYLDYDPTTDVIIAVNPQSNDVKMDGPGRMVSWETGSAQAEATVPYLLDAFLDDPRNIQNHPRPSAPWTWSTLDADKAQAVQDVLEKHGVRPEVCKVGVCSEEELEVLERVRGKVFQRLLDNAKKKPKPKSPVDPGNSTRCHGCGLKRQCFFTPLMMCSRCNKAHYHSRVCQLEHWTTHKRACAIHGALKHFYNRAAKDPDARALLKSLHLESYPVDQMLTLHLPLRRLVLAGQDTPENLELLFGPHYKQGVKKDHEDMRIECLLDPPPGSPSHAKYATTDAASLNASPRPATEAEQKMVKEVRDIQEQIRKRRAKGKPPSQEDMFAILWPITGRNWEAKYPVFVLARNTMVDPGVLADEFRGLSLSSA
;
A
#
# COMPACT_ATOMS: atom_id res chain seq x y z
N MET A 1 11.31 10.39 -19.01
CA MET A 1 10.46 9.58 -18.11
C MET A 1 9.13 10.28 -18.21
N ASP A 2 8.21 9.76 -19.00
CA ASP A 2 6.92 10.40 -19.18
C ASP A 2 6.07 10.01 -17.98
N GLU A 3 5.79 11.00 -17.13
CA GLU A 3 4.98 10.83 -15.94
C GLU A 3 3.59 10.31 -16.35
N PRO A 4 2.97 9.41 -15.57
CA PRO A 4 1.58 9.03 -15.83
C PRO A 4 0.74 10.31 -15.96
N PRO A 5 -0.28 10.35 -16.84
CA PRO A 5 -1.12 11.52 -16.99
C PRO A 5 -1.77 11.81 -15.64
N GLU A 6 -1.19 12.78 -14.93
CA GLU A 6 -1.75 13.38 -13.75
C GLU A 6 -3.17 13.80 -14.15
N ALA A 7 -4.17 13.45 -13.34
CA ALA A 7 -5.51 13.94 -13.59
C ALA A 7 -5.38 15.46 -13.66
N LEU A 8 -5.58 16.00 -14.87
CA LEU A 8 -5.34 17.41 -15.12
C LEU A 8 -6.43 18.15 -14.36
N LEU A 9 -6.09 18.60 -13.15
CA LEU A 9 -6.87 19.62 -12.48
C LEU A 9 -7.06 20.79 -13.44
N PRO A 10 -8.20 21.49 -13.38
CA PRO A 10 -8.36 22.75 -14.09
C PRO A 10 -7.18 23.69 -13.76
N PRO A 11 -6.85 24.63 -14.66
CA PRO A 11 -5.94 25.72 -14.33
C PRO A 11 -6.34 26.36 -13.00
N ILE A 12 -5.36 26.67 -12.14
CA ILE A 12 -5.63 27.18 -10.79
C ILE A 12 -6.48 28.46 -10.82
N GLU A 13 -6.37 29.27 -11.87
CA GLU A 13 -7.17 30.48 -12.07
C GLU A 13 -8.68 30.18 -12.19
N GLU A 14 -9.04 29.05 -12.82
CA GLU A 14 -10.42 28.59 -12.94
C GLU A 14 -10.94 28.13 -11.58
N LEU A 15 -10.15 27.30 -10.86
CA LEU A 15 -10.47 26.85 -9.51
C LEU A 15 -10.67 28.02 -8.55
N VAL A 16 -9.79 29.04 -8.61
CA VAL A 16 -9.90 30.24 -7.77
C VAL A 16 -11.16 31.04 -8.11
N SER A 17 -11.47 31.21 -9.40
CA SER A 17 -12.67 31.92 -9.83
C SER A 17 -13.93 31.26 -9.26
N GLU A 18 -14.09 29.96 -9.48
CA GLU A 18 -15.25 29.21 -8.99
C GLU A 18 -15.32 29.19 -7.45
N PHE A 19 -14.17 29.04 -6.79
CA PHE A 19 -14.12 28.97 -5.32
C PHE A 19 -14.46 30.32 -4.69
N ASN A 20 -14.04 31.42 -5.32
CA ASN A 20 -14.41 32.78 -4.90
C ASN A 20 -15.90 33.07 -5.10
N ASP A 21 -16.58 32.39 -6.02
CA ASP A 21 -18.03 32.51 -6.23
C ASP A 21 -18.85 31.69 -5.22
N LEU A 22 -18.23 30.77 -4.49
CA LEU A 22 -18.92 29.99 -3.47
C LEU A 22 -19.48 30.87 -2.34
N PRO A 23 -20.70 30.58 -1.84
CA PRO A 23 -21.23 31.20 -0.63
C PRO A 23 -20.34 30.84 0.56
N ARG A 24 -20.16 31.78 1.48
CA ARG A 24 -19.29 31.62 2.65
C ARG A 24 -20.05 31.96 3.94
N PRO A 25 -21.03 31.14 4.35
CA PRO A 25 -21.77 31.41 5.57
C PRO A 25 -20.88 31.15 6.79
N GLU A 26 -21.02 31.96 7.85
CA GLU A 26 -20.29 31.76 9.11
C GLU A 26 -20.67 30.44 9.80
N ARG A 27 -21.93 30.03 9.63
CA ARG A 27 -22.48 28.79 10.15
C ARG A 27 -23.04 27.93 9.04
N ARG A 28 -22.93 26.62 9.22
CA ARG A 28 -23.48 25.61 8.33
C ARG A 28 -25.00 25.45 8.56
N PRO A 29 -25.73 24.76 7.65
CA PRO A 29 -27.17 24.54 7.81
C PRO A 29 -27.58 23.81 9.10
N ASP A 30 -26.67 23.04 9.69
CA ASP A 30 -26.87 22.35 10.98
C ASP A 30 -26.56 23.25 12.20
N GLY A 31 -26.21 24.52 11.97
CA GLY A 31 -25.85 25.50 13.01
C GLY A 31 -24.40 25.43 13.48
N SER A 32 -23.62 24.43 13.06
CA SER A 32 -22.22 24.31 13.42
C SER A 32 -21.37 25.42 12.77
N PRO A 33 -20.23 25.81 13.38
CA PRO A 33 -19.29 26.73 12.74
C PRO A 33 -18.82 26.18 11.39
N ASN A 34 -18.74 27.03 10.37
CA ASN A 34 -18.15 26.67 9.08
C ASN A 34 -16.61 26.73 9.15
N HIS A 35 -16.05 26.02 10.13
CA HIS A 35 -14.62 25.85 10.35
C HIS A 35 -14.15 24.50 9.82
N TRP A 36 -12.99 24.45 9.19
CA TRP A 36 -12.42 23.24 8.60
C TRP A 36 -10.95 23.06 8.96
N VAL A 37 -10.56 21.83 9.29
CA VAL A 37 -9.18 21.46 9.56
C VAL A 37 -8.71 20.58 8.42
N PHE A 38 -7.58 20.89 7.79
CA PHE A 38 -7.11 20.13 6.64
C PHE A 38 -5.67 19.63 6.78
N GLY A 39 -5.40 18.49 6.12
CA GLY A 39 -4.09 17.86 6.08
C GLY A 39 -3.91 16.99 4.83
N THR A 40 -2.65 16.80 4.44
CA THR A 40 -2.25 15.93 3.34
C THR A 40 -1.93 14.54 3.87
N CYS A 41 -2.45 13.50 3.25
CA CYS A 41 -2.22 12.10 3.62
C CYS A 41 -1.65 11.34 2.44
N ARG A 42 -0.61 10.52 2.66
CA ARG A 42 -0.14 9.56 1.67
C ARG A 42 -1.00 8.30 1.72
N LEU A 43 -1.55 7.89 0.58
CA LEU A 43 -2.28 6.63 0.46
C LEU A 43 -1.34 5.55 -0.08
N TYR A 44 -1.07 4.54 0.74
CA TYR A 44 -0.40 3.33 0.29
C TYR A 44 -1.39 2.41 -0.42
N LEU A 45 -1.72 2.75 -1.66
CA LEU A 45 -2.43 1.84 -2.56
C LEU A 45 -1.39 0.96 -3.26
N ASP A 46 -1.67 -0.34 -3.41
CA ASP A 46 -0.74 -1.35 -3.94
C ASP A 46 -0.16 -1.02 -5.34
N TYR A 47 -0.78 -0.09 -6.07
CA TYR A 47 -0.41 0.27 -7.44
C TYR A 47 0.38 1.57 -7.56
N ASP A 48 0.34 2.46 -6.57
CA ASP A 48 1.11 3.70 -6.57
C ASP A 48 1.40 4.18 -5.12
N PRO A 49 2.63 3.96 -4.60
CA PRO A 49 3.01 4.39 -3.25
C PRO A 49 3.24 5.91 -3.15
N THR A 50 3.03 6.67 -4.22
CA THR A 50 3.27 8.12 -4.28
C THR A 50 1.99 8.95 -4.29
N THR A 51 0.83 8.31 -4.24
CA THR A 51 -0.46 9.01 -4.23
C THR A 51 -0.69 9.70 -2.89
N ASP A 52 -0.75 11.02 -2.91
CA ASP A 52 -1.19 11.85 -1.80
C ASP A 52 -2.64 12.32 -2.04
N VAL A 53 -3.38 12.56 -0.96
CA VAL A 53 -4.73 13.15 -0.97
C VAL A 53 -4.80 14.27 0.04
N ILE A 54 -5.61 15.29 -0.25
CA ILE A 54 -5.99 16.33 0.71
C ILE A 54 -7.27 15.87 1.41
N ILE A 55 -7.33 16.05 2.73
CA ILE A 55 -8.54 15.78 3.53
C ILE A 55 -8.80 17.05 4.34
N ALA A 56 -10.02 17.59 4.23
CA ALA A 56 -10.53 18.68 5.06
C ALA A 56 -11.73 18.17 5.86
N VAL A 57 -11.73 18.42 7.17
CA VAL A 57 -12.72 17.90 8.11
C VAL A 57 -13.34 19.05 8.90
N ASN A 58 -14.66 19.07 9.02
CA ASN A 58 -15.32 19.95 9.98
C ASN A 58 -15.29 19.28 11.37
N PRO A 59 -14.61 19.85 12.39
CA PRO A 59 -14.40 19.15 13.66
C PRO A 59 -15.69 18.85 14.43
N GLN A 60 -16.71 19.70 14.28
CA GLN A 60 -17.99 19.59 14.99
C GLN A 60 -18.94 18.60 14.32
N SER A 61 -19.09 18.64 12.99
CA SER A 61 -19.99 17.73 12.27
C SER A 61 -19.35 16.41 11.84
N ASN A 62 -18.00 16.32 11.85
CA ASN A 62 -17.20 15.26 11.23
C ASN A 62 -17.43 15.11 9.70
N ASP A 63 -17.95 16.14 9.02
CA ASP A 63 -18.04 16.12 7.57
C ASP A 63 -16.66 16.18 6.93
N VAL A 64 -16.53 15.51 5.78
CA VAL A 64 -15.24 15.29 5.13
C VAL A 64 -15.30 15.74 3.67
N LYS A 65 -14.42 16.67 3.31
CA LYS A 65 -14.05 16.97 1.94
C LYS A 65 -12.70 16.34 1.64
N MET A 66 -12.54 15.80 0.44
CA MET A 66 -11.34 15.08 0.06
C MET A 66 -11.16 15.18 -1.44
N ASP A 67 -9.92 15.44 -1.85
CA ASP A 67 -9.54 15.44 -3.26
C ASP A 67 -8.15 14.82 -3.47
N GLY A 68 -7.87 14.41 -4.71
CA GLY A 68 -6.72 13.64 -5.15
C GLY A 68 -7.13 12.54 -6.15
N PRO A 69 -6.17 11.79 -6.72
CA PRO A 69 -4.77 11.67 -6.32
C PRO A 69 -3.87 12.82 -6.81
N GLY A 70 -2.86 13.19 -6.02
CA GLY A 70 -1.81 14.15 -6.39
C GLY A 70 -0.46 13.84 -5.72
N ARG A 71 0.58 14.63 -6.04
CA ARG A 71 1.88 14.57 -5.35
C ARG A 71 2.08 15.82 -4.50
N MET A 72 1.72 15.75 -3.22
CA MET A 72 1.73 16.90 -2.31
C MET A 72 2.78 16.78 -1.20
N VAL A 73 3.05 15.57 -0.72
CA VAL A 73 3.93 15.28 0.42
C VAL A 73 5.37 15.01 -0.02
N SER A 74 5.60 14.73 -1.31
CA SER A 74 6.93 14.41 -1.84
C SER A 74 7.85 15.62 -2.07
N TRP A 75 7.36 16.85 -1.87
CA TRP A 75 8.15 18.06 -2.12
C TRP A 75 9.05 18.42 -0.93
N GLU A 76 10.26 18.89 -1.24
CA GLU A 76 11.30 19.14 -0.24
C GLU A 76 11.07 20.40 0.60
N THR A 77 10.30 21.36 0.07
CA THR A 77 10.06 22.66 0.73
C THR A 77 8.59 22.87 1.04
N GLY A 78 8.30 23.59 2.14
CA GLY A 78 6.92 23.92 2.52
C GLY A 78 6.18 24.72 1.45
N SER A 79 6.87 25.62 0.75
CA SER A 79 6.31 26.40 -0.37
C SER A 79 5.95 25.51 -1.57
N ALA A 80 6.84 24.60 -2.00
CA ALA A 80 6.52 23.69 -3.10
C ALA A 80 5.38 22.72 -2.72
N GLN A 81 5.34 22.27 -1.47
CA GLN A 81 4.21 21.49 -0.96
C GLN A 81 2.91 22.30 -0.97
N ALA A 82 2.94 23.58 -0.59
CA ALA A 82 1.75 24.45 -0.61
C ALA A 82 1.23 24.69 -2.03
N GLU A 83 2.12 25.00 -2.99
CA GLU A 83 1.78 25.14 -4.42
C GLU A 83 1.11 23.87 -4.97
N ALA A 84 1.62 22.70 -4.60
CA ALA A 84 1.01 21.43 -4.98
C ALA A 84 -0.30 21.12 -4.22
N THR A 85 -0.50 21.66 -3.01
CA THR A 85 -1.67 21.35 -2.15
C THR A 85 -2.87 22.22 -2.47
N VAL A 86 -2.67 23.52 -2.76
CA VAL A 86 -3.76 24.50 -2.92
C VAL A 86 -4.77 24.12 -4.00
N PRO A 87 -4.38 23.68 -5.22
CA PRO A 87 -5.34 23.26 -6.24
C PRO A 87 -6.33 22.20 -5.73
N TYR A 88 -5.82 21.11 -5.15
CA TYR A 88 -6.66 20.05 -4.59
C TYR A 88 -7.49 20.53 -3.40
N LEU A 89 -6.95 21.44 -2.58
CA LEU A 89 -7.70 22.00 -1.46
C LEU A 89 -8.90 22.82 -1.95
N LEU A 90 -8.75 23.64 -2.98
CA LEU A 90 -9.86 24.41 -3.55
C LEU A 90 -10.89 23.49 -4.21
N ASP A 91 -10.44 22.54 -5.02
CA ASP A 91 -11.29 21.59 -5.74
C ASP A 91 -12.14 20.73 -4.79
N ALA A 92 -11.58 20.33 -3.65
CA ALA A 92 -12.31 19.59 -2.60
C ALA A 92 -13.57 20.32 -2.08
N PHE A 93 -13.67 21.65 -2.25
CA PHE A 93 -14.85 22.43 -1.88
C PHE A 93 -15.75 22.78 -3.08
N LEU A 94 -15.25 22.67 -4.30
CA LEU A 94 -15.99 22.88 -5.54
C LEU A 94 -16.82 21.66 -5.90
N ASP A 95 -16.20 20.48 -5.85
CA ASP A 95 -16.84 19.25 -6.29
C ASP A 95 -17.34 18.42 -5.10
N ASP A 96 -18.58 17.93 -5.19
CA ASP A 96 -19.02 16.76 -4.41
C ASP A 96 -19.47 15.67 -5.37
N PRO A 97 -18.52 15.00 -6.05
CA PRO A 97 -18.82 14.05 -7.11
C PRO A 97 -19.56 12.81 -6.60
N ARG A 98 -19.79 12.71 -5.28
CA ARG A 98 -20.44 11.57 -4.63
C ARG A 98 -21.94 11.76 -4.39
N ASN A 99 -22.55 12.92 -4.65
CA ASN A 99 -23.93 13.10 -4.19
C ASN A 99 -24.82 14.01 -5.04
N ILE A 100 -25.49 13.41 -6.03
CA ILE A 100 -26.49 14.06 -6.90
C ILE A 100 -27.81 14.37 -6.15
N GLN A 101 -28.01 13.93 -4.90
CA GLN A 101 -29.37 14.00 -4.31
C GLN A 101 -29.53 14.58 -2.90
N ASN A 102 -28.52 14.64 -2.02
CA ASN A 102 -28.78 15.05 -0.62
C ASN A 102 -27.69 15.84 0.12
N HIS A 103 -26.69 16.43 -0.56
CA HIS A 103 -25.70 17.26 0.14
C HIS A 103 -26.03 18.76 0.09
N PRO A 104 -25.68 19.50 1.16
CA PRO A 104 -25.79 20.95 1.17
C PRO A 104 -24.98 21.54 0.01
N ARG A 105 -25.46 22.66 -0.53
CA ARG A 105 -24.78 23.37 -1.64
C ARG A 105 -23.30 23.59 -1.29
N PRO A 106 -22.39 23.51 -2.29
CA PRO A 106 -21.00 23.88 -2.13
C PRO A 106 -20.88 25.25 -1.43
N SER A 107 -19.96 25.35 -0.48
CA SER A 107 -19.70 26.58 0.27
C SER A 107 -18.24 26.66 0.63
N ALA A 108 -17.67 27.86 0.54
CA ALA A 108 -16.32 28.13 0.98
C ALA A 108 -16.27 28.10 2.53
N PRO A 109 -15.14 27.70 3.13
CA PRO A 109 -14.96 27.72 4.57
C PRO A 109 -15.00 29.15 5.11
N TRP A 110 -15.63 29.33 6.27
CA TRP A 110 -15.53 30.59 7.00
C TRP A 110 -14.13 30.73 7.61
N THR A 111 -13.61 29.68 8.23
CA THR A 111 -12.22 29.62 8.66
C THR A 111 -11.66 28.24 8.38
N TRP A 112 -10.34 28.15 8.24
CA TRP A 112 -9.67 26.86 8.21
C TRP A 112 -8.29 26.89 8.87
N SER A 113 -7.84 25.71 9.29
CA SER A 113 -6.55 25.52 9.93
C SER A 113 -5.83 24.28 9.41
N THR A 114 -4.51 24.25 9.59
CA THR A 114 -3.67 23.08 9.26
C THR A 114 -2.68 22.76 10.39
N LEU A 115 -1.96 21.66 10.23
CA LEU A 115 -1.13 21.00 11.27
C LEU A 115 0.05 21.81 11.80
N ASP A 116 0.54 22.76 11.00
CA ASP A 116 1.88 23.31 11.14
C ASP A 116 1.87 24.78 10.73
N ALA A 117 2.55 25.62 11.52
CA ALA A 117 2.57 27.07 11.31
C ALA A 117 3.26 27.47 10.00
N ASP A 118 4.35 26.79 9.64
CA ASP A 118 5.09 27.05 8.39
C ASP A 118 4.23 26.65 7.20
N LYS A 119 3.52 25.52 7.30
CA LYS A 119 2.57 25.08 6.27
C LYS A 119 1.36 26.02 6.17
N ALA A 120 0.84 26.50 7.29
CA ALA A 120 -0.25 27.46 7.31
C ALA A 120 0.15 28.74 6.55
N GLN A 121 1.34 29.29 6.86
CA GLN A 121 1.87 30.46 6.19
C GLN A 121 2.12 30.20 4.70
N ALA A 122 2.76 29.09 4.34
CA ALA A 122 3.03 28.76 2.95
C ALA A 122 1.75 28.59 2.11
N VAL A 123 0.70 27.97 2.67
CA VAL A 123 -0.59 27.85 2.00
C VAL A 123 -1.27 29.22 1.87
N GLN A 124 -1.22 30.05 2.92
CA GLN A 124 -1.72 31.43 2.86
C GLN A 124 -1.05 32.22 1.72
N ASP A 125 0.28 32.19 1.63
CA ASP A 125 1.04 32.91 0.60
C ASP A 125 0.62 32.49 -0.82
N VAL A 126 0.41 31.18 -1.04
CA VAL A 126 -0.05 30.65 -2.33
C VAL A 126 -1.49 31.07 -2.62
N LEU A 127 -2.40 31.03 -1.65
CA LEU A 127 -3.78 31.49 -1.82
C LEU A 127 -3.83 32.98 -2.20
N GLU A 128 -3.04 33.83 -1.52
CA GLU A 128 -2.93 35.25 -1.82
C GLU A 128 -2.36 35.50 -3.23
N LYS A 129 -1.28 34.80 -3.58
CA LYS A 129 -0.64 34.86 -4.89
C LYS A 129 -1.62 34.56 -6.03
N HIS A 130 -2.51 33.60 -5.84
CA HIS A 130 -3.47 33.19 -6.86
C HIS A 130 -4.80 33.97 -6.82
N GLY A 131 -4.94 34.97 -5.95
CA GLY A 131 -6.11 35.85 -5.93
C GLY A 131 -7.34 35.26 -5.24
N VAL A 132 -7.16 34.34 -4.30
CA VAL A 132 -8.24 33.91 -3.41
C VAL A 132 -8.66 35.08 -2.52
N ARG A 133 -9.96 35.17 -2.19
CA ARG A 133 -10.52 36.22 -1.32
C ARG A 133 -9.69 36.38 -0.02
N PRO A 134 -9.28 37.61 0.36
CA PRO A 134 -8.40 37.84 1.52
C PRO A 134 -8.92 37.26 2.85
N GLU A 135 -10.24 37.14 3.00
CA GLU A 135 -10.86 36.58 4.21
C GLU A 135 -10.63 35.07 4.34
N VAL A 136 -10.39 34.37 3.23
CA VAL A 136 -10.16 32.91 3.18
C VAL A 136 -8.66 32.58 3.17
N CYS A 137 -7.81 33.52 2.73
CA CYS A 137 -6.35 33.34 2.76
C CYS A 137 -5.78 33.14 4.16
N LYS A 138 -6.47 33.57 5.22
CA LYS A 138 -6.03 33.39 6.61
C LYS A 138 -6.13 31.93 7.03
N VAL A 139 -5.00 31.22 6.99
CA VAL A 139 -4.90 29.82 7.44
C VAL A 139 -4.41 29.78 8.88
N GLY A 140 -5.22 29.21 9.77
CA GLY A 140 -4.84 29.00 11.18
C GLY A 140 -3.96 27.77 11.41
N VAL A 141 -3.48 27.63 12.64
CA VAL A 141 -2.85 26.39 13.13
C VAL A 141 -3.89 25.61 13.93
N CYS A 142 -3.98 24.30 13.70
CA CYS A 142 -4.98 23.47 14.35
C CYS A 142 -4.71 23.34 15.86
N SER A 143 -5.78 23.25 16.66
CA SER A 143 -5.65 22.84 18.06
C SER A 143 -5.33 21.35 18.19
N GLU A 144 -4.97 20.90 19.40
CA GLU A 144 -4.74 19.48 19.66
C GLU A 144 -6.02 18.65 19.47
N GLU A 145 -7.17 19.17 19.90
CA GLU A 145 -8.47 18.53 19.73
C GLU A 145 -8.89 18.43 18.25
N GLU A 146 -8.61 19.47 17.47
CA GLU A 146 -8.82 19.49 16.03
C GLU A 146 -7.96 18.45 15.31
N LEU A 147 -6.70 18.31 15.73
CA LEU A 147 -5.77 17.31 15.23
C LEU A 147 -6.26 15.89 15.49
N GLU A 148 -6.74 15.61 16.70
CA GLU A 148 -7.32 14.31 17.05
C GLU A 148 -8.52 13.96 16.16
N VAL A 149 -9.38 14.95 15.86
CA VAL A 149 -10.51 14.76 14.96
C VAL A 149 -10.04 14.45 13.54
N LEU A 150 -9.06 15.20 13.03
CA LEU A 150 -8.49 14.98 11.70
C LEU A 150 -7.91 13.58 11.56
N GLU A 151 -7.07 13.14 12.50
CA GLU A 151 -6.42 11.82 12.47
C GLU A 151 -7.44 10.67 12.61
N ARG A 152 -8.44 10.83 13.48
CA ARG A 152 -9.55 9.86 13.61
C ARG A 152 -10.33 9.72 12.30
N VAL A 153 -10.63 10.83 11.63
CA VAL A 153 -11.36 10.82 10.35
C VAL A 153 -10.49 10.26 9.24
N ARG A 154 -9.20 10.64 9.18
CA ARG A 154 -8.21 10.08 8.24
C ARG A 154 -8.16 8.56 8.35
N GLY A 155 -8.09 8.02 9.56
CA GLY A 155 -8.13 6.57 9.79
C GLY A 155 -9.40 5.90 9.23
N LYS A 156 -10.58 6.53 9.43
CA LYS A 156 -11.85 6.03 8.87
C LYS A 156 -11.89 6.09 7.34
N VAL A 157 -11.41 7.18 6.74
CA VAL A 157 -11.33 7.34 5.28
C VAL A 157 -10.41 6.28 4.69
N PHE A 158 -9.23 6.10 5.28
CA PHE A 158 -8.27 5.08 4.86
C PHE A 158 -8.88 3.67 4.93
N GLN A 159 -9.53 3.33 6.03
CA GLN A 159 -10.19 2.02 6.18
C GLN A 159 -11.29 1.80 5.13
N ARG A 160 -12.13 2.82 4.86
CA ARG A 160 -13.15 2.75 3.80
C ARG A 160 -12.53 2.56 2.42
N LEU A 161 -11.43 3.24 2.13
CA LEU A 161 -10.71 3.07 0.86
C LEU A 161 -10.16 1.65 0.73
N LEU A 162 -9.57 1.10 1.79
CA LEU A 162 -9.12 -0.30 1.83
C LEU A 162 -10.27 -1.29 1.66
N ASP A 163 -11.39 -1.08 2.35
CA ASP A 163 -12.56 -1.95 2.24
C ASP A 163 -13.19 -1.86 0.85
N ASN A 164 -13.21 -0.68 0.25
CA ASN A 164 -13.64 -0.50 -1.13
C ASN A 164 -12.67 -1.14 -2.12
N ALA A 165 -11.37 -1.10 -1.87
CA ALA A 165 -10.37 -1.79 -2.69
C ALA A 165 -10.53 -3.32 -2.60
N LYS A 166 -10.92 -3.86 -1.44
CA LYS A 166 -11.27 -5.28 -1.26
C LYS A 166 -12.58 -5.66 -1.96
N LYS A 167 -13.59 -4.77 -1.91
CA LYS A 167 -14.93 -5.00 -2.51
C LYS A 167 -14.96 -4.82 -4.01
N LYS A 168 -14.16 -3.89 -4.54
CA LYS A 168 -13.97 -3.79 -5.99
C LYS A 168 -13.36 -5.12 -6.43
N PRO A 169 -13.96 -5.83 -7.41
CA PRO A 169 -13.26 -6.95 -8.02
C PRO A 169 -11.89 -6.43 -8.40
N LYS A 170 -10.81 -7.09 -7.92
CA LYS A 170 -9.42 -6.69 -8.19
C LYS A 170 -9.41 -6.09 -9.57
N PRO A 171 -9.05 -4.79 -9.75
CA PRO A 171 -9.05 -4.19 -11.06
C PRO A 171 -8.36 -5.21 -11.93
N LYS A 172 -9.10 -5.80 -12.88
CA LYS A 172 -8.50 -6.72 -13.83
C LYS A 172 -7.29 -5.92 -14.28
N SER A 173 -6.09 -6.44 -13.99
CA SER A 173 -4.85 -5.87 -14.51
C SER A 173 -5.20 -5.33 -15.89
N PRO A 174 -4.89 -4.07 -16.26
CA PRO A 174 -5.47 -3.39 -17.42
C PRO A 174 -5.50 -4.28 -18.67
N VAL A 175 -4.61 -5.27 -18.73
CA VAL A 175 -4.80 -6.54 -19.40
C VAL A 175 -4.32 -7.69 -18.48
N ASP A 176 -5.10 -8.76 -18.24
CA ASP A 176 -4.61 -9.94 -17.48
C ASP A 176 -3.32 -10.47 -18.13
N PRO A 177 -2.28 -10.84 -17.36
CA PRO A 177 -1.05 -11.41 -17.90
C PRO A 177 -1.35 -12.61 -18.81
N GLY A 178 -1.12 -12.46 -20.12
CA GLY A 178 -1.43 -13.47 -21.14
C GLY A 178 -2.62 -13.14 -22.03
N ASN A 179 -3.35 -12.04 -21.79
CA ASN A 179 -4.40 -11.61 -22.70
C ASN A 179 -3.80 -10.92 -23.93
N SER A 180 -3.78 -11.66 -25.05
CA SER A 180 -3.27 -11.22 -26.35
C SER A 180 -4.24 -10.33 -27.14
N THR A 181 -5.42 -9.99 -26.59
CA THR A 181 -6.45 -9.20 -27.27
C THR A 181 -6.23 -7.70 -27.18
N ARG A 182 -5.26 -7.21 -26.39
CA ARG A 182 -4.99 -5.77 -26.19
C ARG A 182 -3.49 -5.51 -26.00
N CYS A 183 -3.04 -4.33 -26.43
CA CYS A 183 -1.71 -3.82 -26.09
C CYS A 183 -1.66 -3.48 -24.59
N HIS A 184 -0.68 -4.00 -23.86
CA HIS A 184 -0.50 -3.71 -22.44
C HIS A 184 0.07 -2.31 -22.18
N GLY A 185 0.71 -1.68 -23.17
CA GLY A 185 1.20 -0.30 -23.03
C GLY A 185 0.11 0.75 -23.20
N CYS A 186 -0.58 0.77 -24.35
CA CYS A 186 -1.60 1.79 -24.64
C CYS A 186 -3.05 1.35 -24.41
N GLY A 187 -3.30 0.09 -24.03
CA GLY A 187 -4.65 -0.43 -23.79
C GLY A 187 -5.52 -0.65 -25.02
N LEU A 188 -5.11 -0.26 -26.23
CA LEU A 188 -5.91 -0.46 -27.46
C LEU A 188 -6.07 -1.94 -27.81
N LYS A 189 -7.20 -2.29 -28.44
CA LYS A 189 -7.53 -3.67 -28.84
C LYS A 189 -6.63 -4.14 -30.00
N ARG A 190 -6.39 -5.46 -30.06
CA ARG A 190 -5.60 -6.15 -31.10
C ARG A 190 -6.06 -5.78 -32.51
N GLN A 191 -7.37 -5.62 -32.70
CA GLN A 191 -8.03 -5.27 -33.97
C GLN A 191 -7.68 -3.86 -34.47
N CYS A 192 -7.18 -2.98 -33.60
CA CYS A 192 -6.75 -1.64 -33.98
C CYS A 192 -5.37 -1.62 -34.68
N PHE A 193 -4.72 -2.79 -34.84
CA PHE A 193 -3.36 -2.89 -35.37
C PHE A 193 -3.28 -3.93 -36.49
N PHE A 194 -2.62 -3.56 -37.60
CA PHE A 194 -2.38 -4.50 -38.71
C PHE A 194 -1.35 -5.58 -38.36
N THR A 195 -0.37 -5.28 -37.49
CA THR A 195 0.71 -6.20 -37.09
C THR A 195 0.37 -6.98 -35.82
N PRO A 196 0.74 -8.28 -35.70
CA PRO A 196 0.64 -9.05 -34.45
C PRO A 196 1.27 -8.32 -33.25
N LEU A 197 0.63 -8.42 -32.09
CA LEU A 197 1.24 -7.90 -30.87
C LEU A 197 2.50 -8.71 -30.55
N MET A 198 3.59 -8.00 -30.29
CA MET A 198 4.85 -8.55 -29.82
C MET A 198 4.71 -8.97 -28.35
N MET A 199 5.19 -10.16 -28.02
CA MET A 199 5.26 -10.62 -26.64
C MET A 199 6.51 -10.09 -25.95
N CYS A 200 6.43 -9.82 -24.64
CA CYS A 200 7.63 -9.62 -23.83
C CYS A 200 8.49 -10.89 -23.88
N SER A 201 9.70 -10.81 -24.44
CA SER A 201 10.61 -11.95 -24.59
C SER A 201 11.02 -12.62 -23.28
N ARG A 202 10.94 -11.90 -22.15
CA ARG A 202 11.30 -12.41 -20.83
C ARG A 202 10.16 -13.19 -20.18
N CYS A 203 9.01 -12.56 -19.95
CA CYS A 203 7.90 -13.19 -19.25
C CYS A 203 6.90 -13.93 -20.17
N ASN A 204 6.86 -13.60 -21.46
CA ASN A 204 5.84 -14.06 -22.43
C ASN A 204 4.38 -13.82 -22.01
N LYS A 205 4.12 -12.91 -21.06
CA LYS A 205 2.76 -12.61 -20.58
C LYS A 205 2.22 -11.29 -21.13
N ALA A 206 3.06 -10.26 -21.19
CA ALA A 206 2.65 -8.96 -21.73
C ALA A 206 2.77 -8.91 -23.26
N HIS A 207 1.84 -8.22 -23.90
CA HIS A 207 1.73 -8.07 -25.36
C HIS A 207 1.73 -6.59 -25.74
N TYR A 208 2.49 -6.20 -26.77
CA TYR A 208 2.71 -4.82 -27.18
C TYR A 208 2.57 -4.66 -28.69
N HIS A 209 1.96 -3.58 -29.16
CA HIS A 209 1.90 -3.33 -30.61
C HIS A 209 3.20 -2.69 -31.15
N SER A 210 3.98 -2.04 -30.27
CA SER A 210 5.22 -1.33 -30.62
C SER A 210 6.25 -1.43 -29.50
N ARG A 211 7.53 -1.18 -29.84
CA ARG A 211 8.62 -1.11 -28.86
C ARG A 211 8.46 0.09 -27.92
N VAL A 212 7.89 1.19 -28.41
CA VAL A 212 7.59 2.40 -27.62
C VAL A 212 6.63 2.05 -26.48
N CYS A 213 5.48 1.43 -26.78
CA CYS A 213 4.55 0.99 -25.74
C CYS A 213 5.12 -0.04 -24.76
N GLN A 214 6.10 -0.86 -25.21
CA GLN A 214 6.81 -1.74 -24.28
C GLN A 214 7.69 -0.96 -23.31
N LEU A 215 8.40 0.07 -23.79
CA LEU A 215 9.28 0.90 -22.97
C LEU A 215 8.48 1.77 -21.99
N GLU A 216 7.37 2.35 -22.43
CA GLU A 216 6.45 3.12 -21.57
C GLU A 216 5.88 2.24 -20.45
N HIS A 217 5.37 1.05 -20.79
CA HIS A 217 4.86 0.09 -19.80
C HIS A 217 5.98 -0.54 -18.94
N TRP A 218 7.26 -0.41 -19.31
CA TRP A 218 8.34 -1.12 -18.62
C TRP A 218 8.46 -0.70 -17.15
N THR A 219 8.21 0.56 -16.83
CA THR A 219 8.28 1.10 -15.46
C THR A 219 7.39 0.33 -14.49
N THR A 220 6.16 0.01 -14.91
CA THR A 220 5.18 -0.75 -14.12
C THR A 220 5.29 -2.26 -14.35
N HIS A 221 5.68 -2.69 -15.55
CA HIS A 221 5.80 -4.11 -15.90
C HIS A 221 7.03 -4.80 -15.31
N LYS A 222 8.15 -4.09 -15.12
CA LYS A 222 9.48 -4.67 -14.80
C LYS A 222 9.43 -5.67 -13.64
N ARG A 223 8.74 -5.33 -12.55
CA ARG A 223 8.62 -6.20 -11.36
C ARG A 223 7.81 -7.45 -11.68
N ALA A 224 6.61 -7.29 -12.25
CA ALA A 224 5.78 -8.42 -12.65
C ALA A 224 6.49 -9.31 -13.69
N CYS A 225 7.23 -8.72 -14.63
CA CYS A 225 8.03 -9.41 -15.63
C CYS A 225 9.10 -10.30 -14.98
N ALA A 226 9.79 -9.77 -13.96
CA ALA A 226 10.82 -10.51 -13.25
C ALA A 226 10.25 -11.68 -12.45
N ILE A 227 9.12 -11.50 -11.75
CA ILE A 227 8.41 -12.58 -11.04
C ILE A 227 7.98 -13.69 -12.01
N HIS A 228 7.32 -13.33 -13.11
CA HIS A 228 6.92 -14.30 -14.12
C HIS A 228 8.11 -14.99 -14.79
N GLY A 229 9.22 -14.27 -14.99
CA GLY A 229 10.47 -14.84 -15.47
C GLY A 229 11.02 -15.90 -14.52
N ALA A 230 11.00 -15.62 -13.21
CA ALA A 230 11.41 -16.57 -12.18
C ALA A 230 10.49 -17.80 -12.11
N LEU A 231 9.16 -17.60 -12.15
CA LEU A 231 8.18 -18.69 -12.26
C LEU A 231 8.43 -19.56 -13.50
N LYS A 232 8.61 -18.93 -14.65
CA LYS A 232 8.87 -19.62 -15.91
C LYS A 232 10.18 -20.42 -15.84
N HIS A 233 11.22 -19.87 -15.22
CA HIS A 233 12.49 -20.58 -15.03
C HIS A 233 12.31 -21.78 -14.11
N PHE A 234 11.67 -21.58 -12.96
CA PHE A 234 11.39 -22.64 -11.99
C PHE A 234 10.67 -23.83 -12.63
N TYR A 235 9.55 -23.59 -13.33
CA TYR A 235 8.78 -24.68 -13.93
C TYR A 235 9.40 -25.30 -15.17
N ASN A 236 10.01 -24.50 -16.06
CA ASN A 236 10.40 -25.01 -17.37
C ASN A 236 11.87 -25.43 -17.45
N ARG A 237 12.73 -24.84 -16.60
CA ARG A 237 14.17 -25.08 -16.62
C ARG A 237 14.63 -25.82 -15.37
N ALA A 238 14.34 -25.31 -14.17
CA ALA A 238 14.80 -25.94 -12.92
C ALA A 238 14.25 -27.37 -12.77
N ALA A 239 12.99 -27.62 -13.18
CA ALA A 239 12.42 -28.98 -13.18
C ALA A 239 13.14 -29.99 -14.11
N LYS A 240 13.96 -29.52 -15.07
CA LYS A 240 14.69 -30.38 -16.03
C LYS A 240 16.18 -30.46 -15.73
N ASP A 241 16.70 -29.49 -14.99
CA ASP A 241 18.11 -29.42 -14.60
C ASP A 241 18.38 -30.45 -13.47
N PRO A 242 19.41 -31.31 -13.60
CA PRO A 242 19.65 -32.38 -12.63
C PRO A 242 20.01 -31.86 -11.24
N ASP A 243 20.78 -30.77 -11.15
CA ASP A 243 21.21 -30.18 -9.88
C ASP A 243 20.02 -29.50 -9.19
N ALA A 244 19.21 -28.78 -9.96
CA ALA A 244 17.98 -28.18 -9.46
C ALA A 244 16.98 -29.24 -8.97
N ARG A 245 16.84 -30.37 -9.68
CA ARG A 245 16.00 -31.49 -9.24
C ARG A 245 16.51 -32.13 -7.94
N ALA A 246 17.82 -32.31 -7.81
CA ALA A 246 18.41 -32.81 -6.56
C ALA A 246 18.12 -31.86 -5.39
N LEU A 247 18.19 -30.55 -5.62
CA LEU A 247 17.82 -29.53 -4.64
C LEU A 247 16.31 -29.56 -4.31
N LEU A 248 15.43 -29.64 -5.32
CA LEU A 248 13.99 -29.77 -5.09
C LEU A 248 13.65 -31.02 -4.27
N LYS A 249 14.38 -32.11 -4.48
CA LYS A 249 14.29 -33.33 -3.69
C LYS A 249 14.65 -33.11 -2.23
N SER A 250 15.80 -32.49 -1.96
CA SER A 250 16.22 -32.20 -0.59
C SER A 250 15.27 -31.25 0.14
N LEU A 251 14.51 -30.44 -0.60
CA LEU A 251 13.49 -29.53 -0.07
C LEU A 251 12.08 -30.14 0.04
N HIS A 252 11.92 -31.43 -0.31
CA HIS A 252 10.63 -32.13 -0.36
C HIS A 252 9.60 -31.44 -1.28
N LEU A 253 10.06 -30.96 -2.45
CA LEU A 253 9.23 -30.27 -3.45
C LEU A 253 8.95 -31.13 -4.70
N GLU A 254 9.37 -32.40 -4.77
CA GLU A 254 9.24 -33.25 -5.97
C GLU A 254 7.78 -33.53 -6.35
N SER A 255 6.92 -33.73 -5.35
CA SER A 255 5.52 -34.10 -5.53
C SER A 255 4.60 -32.88 -5.53
N TYR A 256 5.14 -31.66 -5.44
CA TYR A 256 4.32 -30.48 -5.32
C TYR A 256 3.73 -30.13 -6.70
N PRO A 257 2.40 -30.15 -6.84
CA PRO A 257 1.80 -30.10 -8.16
C PRO A 257 1.94 -28.67 -8.73
N VAL A 258 2.49 -28.60 -9.95
CA VAL A 258 2.87 -27.36 -10.64
C VAL A 258 1.68 -26.40 -10.84
N ASP A 259 0.47 -26.94 -10.89
CA ASP A 259 -0.79 -26.20 -11.03
C ASP A 259 -1.25 -25.50 -9.74
N GLN A 260 -0.86 -25.99 -8.55
CA GLN A 260 -1.18 -25.36 -7.25
C GLN A 260 -0.15 -24.30 -6.84
N MET A 261 1.02 -24.28 -7.47
CA MET A 261 2.06 -23.27 -7.21
C MET A 261 1.80 -21.97 -7.97
N LEU A 262 0.70 -21.28 -7.65
CA LEU A 262 0.47 -19.93 -8.16
C LEU A 262 1.50 -18.91 -7.64
N THR A 263 2.40 -19.30 -6.72
CA THR A 263 3.40 -18.42 -6.11
C THR A 263 4.75 -19.11 -5.90
N LEU A 264 5.84 -18.34 -5.93
CA LEU A 264 7.20 -18.79 -5.57
C LEU A 264 7.43 -18.87 -4.05
N HIS A 265 6.38 -18.65 -3.25
CA HIS A 265 6.48 -18.55 -1.78
C HIS A 265 6.98 -19.84 -1.16
N LEU A 266 6.43 -21.00 -1.56
CA LEU A 266 6.77 -22.28 -0.95
C LEU A 266 8.22 -22.71 -1.24
N PRO A 267 8.70 -22.73 -2.51
CA PRO A 267 10.10 -23.09 -2.77
C PRO A 267 11.08 -22.19 -2.04
N LEU A 268 10.78 -20.88 -2.01
CA LEU A 268 11.60 -19.89 -1.33
C LEU A 268 11.60 -20.11 0.19
N ARG A 269 10.44 -20.42 0.78
CA ARG A 269 10.32 -20.78 2.20
C ARG A 269 11.13 -22.03 2.54
N ARG A 270 11.04 -23.08 1.73
CA ARG A 270 11.79 -24.31 1.99
C ARG A 270 13.31 -24.10 1.90
N LEU A 271 13.79 -23.33 0.93
CA LEU A 271 15.20 -22.93 0.86
C LEU A 271 15.66 -22.23 2.14
N VAL A 272 14.87 -21.25 2.59
CA VAL A 272 15.16 -20.47 3.80
C VAL A 272 15.16 -21.35 5.05
N LEU A 273 14.14 -22.20 5.22
CA LEU A 273 14.04 -23.10 6.37
C LEU A 273 15.17 -24.12 6.41
N ALA A 274 15.62 -24.62 5.26
CA ALA A 274 16.74 -25.55 5.17
C ALA A 274 18.12 -24.88 5.26
N GLY A 275 18.18 -23.54 5.31
CA GLY A 275 19.44 -22.79 5.27
C GLY A 275 20.17 -22.90 3.93
N GLN A 276 19.45 -23.25 2.87
CA GLN A 276 19.97 -23.47 1.51
C GLN A 276 19.69 -22.30 0.57
N ASP A 277 19.26 -21.14 1.09
CA ASP A 277 18.94 -19.93 0.32
C ASP A 277 20.19 -19.15 -0.15
N THR A 278 21.21 -19.86 -0.66
CA THR A 278 22.43 -19.24 -1.21
C THR A 278 22.15 -18.56 -2.56
N PRO A 279 22.96 -17.56 -2.98
CA PRO A 279 22.81 -16.95 -4.30
C PRO A 279 22.79 -17.97 -5.44
N GLU A 280 23.62 -19.01 -5.36
CA GLU A 280 23.74 -20.08 -6.36
C GLU A 280 22.46 -20.90 -6.44
N ASN A 281 21.89 -21.31 -5.30
CA ASN A 281 20.64 -22.06 -5.25
C ASN A 281 19.43 -21.22 -5.68
N LEU A 282 19.42 -19.92 -5.32
CA LEU A 282 18.39 -19.00 -5.78
C LEU A 282 18.46 -18.77 -7.29
N GLU A 283 19.66 -18.64 -7.85
CA GLU A 283 19.86 -18.55 -9.30
C GLU A 283 19.52 -19.85 -10.02
N LEU A 284 19.86 -21.00 -9.44
CA LEU A 284 19.53 -22.32 -9.96
C LEU A 284 18.02 -22.51 -10.09
N LEU A 285 17.26 -22.18 -9.04
CA LEU A 285 15.80 -22.38 -9.02
C LEU A 285 14.99 -21.27 -9.67
N PHE A 286 15.44 -20.01 -9.63
CA PHE A 286 14.66 -18.85 -10.08
C PHE A 286 15.31 -18.07 -11.24
N GLY A 287 16.48 -18.50 -11.70
CA GLY A 287 17.19 -17.98 -12.86
C GLY A 287 18.14 -16.82 -12.53
N PRO A 288 18.97 -16.39 -13.51
CA PRO A 288 20.03 -15.38 -13.33
C PRO A 288 19.53 -13.98 -12.97
N HIS A 289 18.21 -13.79 -12.99
CA HIS A 289 17.54 -12.54 -12.69
C HIS A 289 16.57 -12.65 -11.51
N TYR A 290 16.82 -13.61 -10.61
CA TYR A 290 16.01 -13.81 -9.42
C TYR A 290 15.98 -12.54 -8.56
N LYS A 291 17.10 -11.80 -8.47
CA LYS A 291 17.19 -10.58 -7.65
C LYS A 291 16.16 -9.49 -8.00
N GLN A 292 15.68 -9.43 -9.25
CA GLN A 292 14.62 -8.47 -9.62
C GLN A 292 13.21 -8.99 -9.36
N GLY A 293 13.04 -10.31 -9.26
CA GLY A 293 11.73 -10.96 -9.13
C GLY A 293 11.39 -11.37 -7.70
N VAL A 294 12.33 -12.02 -7.01
CA VAL A 294 12.09 -12.70 -5.73
C VAL A 294 12.87 -12.12 -4.56
N LYS A 295 13.75 -11.13 -4.77
CA LYS A 295 14.61 -10.59 -3.69
C LYS A 295 13.80 -10.12 -2.48
N LYS A 296 12.75 -9.33 -2.70
CA LYS A 296 11.92 -8.83 -1.60
C LYS A 296 11.22 -9.98 -0.88
N ASP A 297 10.59 -10.89 -1.61
CA ASP A 297 9.90 -12.04 -1.02
C ASP A 297 10.89 -12.94 -0.25
N HIS A 298 12.14 -13.02 -0.71
CA HIS A 298 13.23 -13.76 -0.04
C HIS A 298 13.62 -13.08 1.27
N GLU A 299 13.86 -11.77 1.25
CA GLU A 299 14.17 -10.97 2.43
C GLU A 299 13.02 -11.04 3.46
N ASP A 300 11.77 -10.90 3.03
CA ASP A 300 10.59 -10.98 3.90
C ASP A 300 10.47 -12.38 4.53
N MET A 301 10.64 -13.45 3.73
CA MET A 301 10.60 -14.83 4.20
C MET A 301 11.75 -15.13 5.18
N ARG A 302 12.93 -14.55 4.93
CA ARG A 302 14.09 -14.68 5.81
C ARG A 302 13.81 -14.15 7.20
N ILE A 303 13.27 -12.93 7.29
CA ILE A 303 12.89 -12.35 8.59
C ILE A 303 11.80 -13.19 9.25
N GLU A 304 10.77 -13.60 8.50
CA GLU A 304 9.67 -14.42 9.03
C GLU A 304 10.14 -15.77 9.59
N CYS A 305 11.03 -16.49 8.89
CA CYS A 305 11.60 -17.74 9.39
C CYS A 305 12.54 -17.55 10.59
N LEU A 306 13.34 -16.48 10.60
CA LEU A 306 14.20 -16.14 11.75
C LEU A 306 13.41 -15.77 13.01
N LEU A 307 12.18 -15.27 12.84
CA LEU A 307 11.28 -14.96 13.95
C LEU A 307 10.67 -16.21 14.58
N ASP A 308 10.77 -17.38 13.94
CA ASP A 308 10.22 -18.66 14.39
C ASP A 308 8.80 -18.52 14.98
N PRO A 309 7.79 -18.23 14.13
CA PRO A 309 6.46 -17.89 14.61
C PRO A 309 5.85 -19.07 15.39
N PRO A 310 5.43 -18.86 16.65
CA PRO A 310 4.94 -19.94 17.49
C PRO A 310 3.58 -20.47 17.02
N PRO A 311 3.20 -21.70 17.39
CA PRO A 311 1.84 -22.21 17.21
C PRO A 311 0.77 -21.24 17.72
N GLY A 312 -0.29 -21.06 16.94
CA GLY A 312 -1.35 -20.07 17.22
C GLY A 312 -1.07 -18.65 16.72
N SER A 313 0.08 -18.40 16.09
CA SER A 313 0.29 -17.16 15.33
C SER A 313 -0.32 -17.27 13.92
N PRO A 314 -0.83 -16.17 13.33
CA PRO A 314 -1.30 -16.17 11.94
C PRO A 314 -0.25 -16.68 10.94
N SER A 315 1.02 -16.29 11.13
CA SER A 315 2.13 -16.77 10.30
C SER A 315 2.35 -18.27 10.44
N HIS A 316 2.29 -18.82 11.66
CA HIS A 316 2.38 -20.27 11.84
C HIS A 316 1.22 -20.99 11.17
N ALA A 317 -0.03 -20.55 11.39
CA ALA A 317 -1.22 -21.15 10.79
C ALA A 317 -1.15 -21.15 9.25
N LYS A 318 -0.65 -20.05 8.66
CA LYS A 318 -0.45 -19.93 7.21
C LYS A 318 0.47 -21.01 6.63
N TYR A 319 1.48 -21.44 7.37
CA TYR A 319 2.51 -22.36 6.87
C TYR A 319 2.53 -23.73 7.54
N ALA A 320 1.71 -23.97 8.57
CA ALA A 320 1.72 -25.22 9.33
C ALA A 320 1.55 -26.44 8.41
N THR A 321 0.62 -26.37 7.45
CA THR A 321 0.38 -27.43 6.48
C THR A 321 1.53 -27.61 5.50
N THR A 322 2.10 -26.50 5.03
CA THR A 322 3.19 -26.55 4.05
C THR A 322 4.52 -26.93 4.66
N ASP A 323 4.74 -26.65 5.94
CA ASP A 323 5.99 -26.91 6.66
C ASP A 323 6.02 -28.30 7.32
N ALA A 324 4.84 -28.90 7.57
CA ALA A 324 4.68 -30.19 8.23
C ALA A 324 5.44 -31.35 7.56
N ALA A 325 5.73 -31.27 6.25
CA ALA A 325 6.64 -32.23 5.65
C ALA A 325 8.05 -32.00 6.23
N SER A 326 8.52 -32.99 6.99
CA SER A 326 9.62 -33.02 7.97
C SER A 326 10.98 -32.48 7.49
N LEU A 327 11.06 -31.23 7.09
CA LEU A 327 12.34 -30.54 6.96
C LEU A 327 12.79 -30.14 8.36
N ASN A 328 14.00 -30.56 8.71
CA ASN A 328 14.68 -30.03 9.88
C ASN A 328 14.94 -28.54 9.63
N ALA A 329 14.20 -27.67 10.33
CA ALA A 329 14.39 -26.24 10.23
C ALA A 329 15.80 -25.89 10.75
N SER A 330 16.66 -25.46 9.84
CA SER A 330 18.03 -25.01 10.11
C SER A 330 18.32 -23.79 9.24
N PRO A 331 17.60 -22.66 9.45
CA PRO A 331 17.87 -21.46 8.70
C PRO A 331 19.32 -21.02 8.91
N ARG A 332 19.96 -20.51 7.86
CA ARG A 332 21.30 -19.93 7.98
C ARG A 332 21.32 -18.81 9.03
N PRO A 333 22.48 -18.54 9.66
CA PRO A 333 22.63 -17.42 10.58
C PRO A 333 22.15 -16.11 9.96
N ALA A 334 21.53 -15.28 10.80
CA ALA A 334 21.10 -13.95 10.40
C ALA A 334 22.31 -13.04 10.15
N THR A 335 22.31 -12.35 9.01
CA THR A 335 23.18 -11.21 8.74
C THR A 335 22.89 -10.06 9.73
N GLU A 336 23.80 -9.10 9.86
CA GLU A 336 23.61 -7.95 10.76
C GLU A 336 22.32 -7.17 10.46
N ALA A 337 22.01 -6.95 9.18
CA ALA A 337 20.77 -6.30 8.75
C ALA A 337 19.51 -7.11 9.13
N GLU A 338 19.55 -8.43 8.94
CA GLU A 338 18.48 -9.34 9.36
C GLU A 338 18.32 -9.33 10.89
N GLN A 339 19.41 -9.35 11.66
CA GLN A 339 19.37 -9.27 13.13
C GLN A 339 18.75 -7.97 13.62
N LYS A 340 19.10 -6.83 13.00
CA LYS A 340 18.52 -5.53 13.31
C LYS A 340 17.01 -5.53 13.07
N MET A 341 16.56 -6.07 11.93
CA MET A 341 15.14 -6.17 11.61
C MET A 341 14.39 -7.12 12.55
N VAL A 342 14.95 -8.30 12.84
CA VAL A 342 14.37 -9.26 13.81
C VAL A 342 14.25 -8.62 15.18
N LYS A 343 15.29 -7.92 15.66
CA LYS A 343 15.25 -7.17 16.91
C LYS A 343 14.14 -6.13 16.91
N GLU A 344 14.04 -5.34 15.84
CA GLU A 344 12.98 -4.34 15.70
C GLU A 344 11.58 -4.95 15.76
N VAL A 345 11.36 -6.08 15.07
CA VAL A 345 10.08 -6.82 15.12
C VAL A 345 9.81 -7.31 16.54
N ARG A 346 10.80 -7.86 17.25
CA ARG A 346 10.66 -8.30 18.65
C ARG A 346 10.35 -7.15 19.61
N ASP A 347 10.99 -6.00 19.43
CA ASP A 347 10.74 -4.79 20.21
C ASP A 347 9.27 -4.33 20.02
N ILE A 348 8.77 -4.34 18.77
CA ILE A 348 7.35 -4.03 18.48
C ILE A 348 6.41 -5.09 19.07
N GLN A 349 6.73 -6.39 18.97
CA GLN A 349 5.93 -7.45 19.59
C GLN A 349 5.77 -7.22 21.10
N GLU A 350 6.83 -6.77 21.77
CA GLU A 350 6.78 -6.48 23.20
C GLU A 350 5.89 -5.28 23.52
N GLN A 351 5.94 -4.23 22.70
CA GLN A 351 5.03 -3.09 22.85
C GLN A 351 3.56 -3.49 22.62
N ILE A 352 3.29 -4.38 21.64
CA ILE A 352 1.96 -4.94 21.43
C ILE A 352 1.50 -5.70 22.69
N ARG A 353 2.34 -6.54 23.29
CA ARG A 353 1.99 -7.28 24.52
C ARG A 353 1.63 -6.36 25.68
N LYS A 354 2.38 -5.26 25.85
CA LYS A 354 2.17 -4.30 26.96
C LYS A 354 0.85 -3.53 26.85
N ARG A 355 0.43 -3.16 25.64
CA ARG A 355 -0.78 -2.36 25.43
C ARG A 355 -2.05 -3.19 25.28
N ARG A 356 -1.91 -4.41 24.79
CA ARG A 356 -3.05 -5.26 24.45
C ARG A 356 -3.86 -5.67 25.68
N ALA A 357 -5.15 -5.34 25.68
CA ALA A 357 -6.11 -5.93 26.62
C ALA A 357 -6.22 -7.45 26.41
N LYS A 358 -6.30 -8.22 27.50
CA LYS A 358 -6.31 -9.69 27.48
C LYS A 358 -7.37 -10.22 26.49
N GLY A 359 -6.91 -10.98 25.49
CA GLY A 359 -7.77 -11.67 24.52
C GLY A 359 -8.23 -10.86 23.30
N LYS A 360 -7.90 -9.57 23.16
CA LYS A 360 -8.31 -8.76 21.98
C LYS A 360 -7.13 -8.47 21.05
N PRO A 361 -7.26 -8.52 19.72
CA PRO A 361 -6.18 -8.06 18.83
C PRO A 361 -5.88 -6.57 19.06
N PRO A 362 -4.65 -6.09 18.76
CA PRO A 362 -4.33 -4.67 18.89
C PRO A 362 -5.24 -3.83 17.98
N SER A 363 -5.81 -2.78 18.55
CA SER A 363 -6.61 -1.79 17.84
C SER A 363 -5.74 -0.89 16.96
N GLN A 364 -6.37 -0.06 16.12
CA GLN A 364 -5.65 0.95 15.36
C GLN A 364 -5.01 2.00 16.28
N GLU A 365 -5.67 2.34 17.39
CA GLU A 365 -5.13 3.22 18.42
C GLU A 365 -3.86 2.62 19.05
N ASP A 366 -3.88 1.32 19.36
CA ASP A 366 -2.68 0.62 19.85
C ASP A 366 -1.53 0.70 18.84
N MET A 367 -1.82 0.47 17.55
CA MET A 367 -0.82 0.56 16.49
C MET A 367 -0.18 1.97 16.43
N PHE A 368 -0.99 3.03 16.41
CA PHE A 368 -0.48 4.40 16.41
C PHE A 368 0.34 4.68 17.67
N ALA A 369 -0.16 4.31 18.83
CA ALA A 369 0.53 4.56 20.09
C ALA A 369 1.83 3.75 20.25
N ILE A 370 2.02 2.68 19.46
CA ILE A 370 3.27 1.91 19.38
C ILE A 370 4.24 2.52 18.37
N LEU A 371 3.77 2.87 17.17
CA LEU A 371 4.64 3.33 16.10
C LEU A 371 5.01 4.80 16.20
N TRP A 372 4.11 5.64 16.69
CA TRP A 372 4.31 7.09 16.81
C TRP A 372 5.53 7.45 17.65
N PRO A 373 5.77 6.87 18.85
CA PRO A 373 6.98 7.18 19.62
C PRO A 373 8.29 6.75 18.93
N ILE A 374 8.23 5.75 18.04
CA ILE A 374 9.42 5.21 17.36
C ILE A 374 9.82 6.08 16.15
N THR A 375 8.84 6.67 15.47
CA THR A 375 9.03 7.25 14.14
C THR A 375 8.36 8.59 13.89
N GLY A 376 7.59 9.09 14.87
CA GLY A 376 6.80 10.31 14.77
C GLY A 376 5.89 10.30 13.55
N ARG A 377 6.00 11.36 12.75
CA ARG A 377 5.21 11.56 11.52
C ARG A 377 5.48 10.49 10.44
N ASN A 378 6.55 9.70 10.53
CA ASN A 378 6.92 8.67 9.55
C ASN A 378 6.53 7.24 9.98
N TRP A 379 5.50 7.09 10.80
CA TRP A 379 5.02 5.78 11.27
C TRP A 379 4.57 4.85 10.15
N GLU A 380 4.11 5.40 9.04
CA GLU A 380 3.67 4.66 7.86
C GLU A 380 4.78 3.77 7.29
N ALA A 381 6.03 4.23 7.31
CA ALA A 381 7.18 3.44 6.88
C ALA A 381 7.44 2.21 7.76
N LYS A 382 6.95 2.19 9.00
CA LYS A 382 7.06 1.06 9.94
C LYS A 382 5.81 0.19 10.00
N TYR A 383 4.73 0.57 9.32
CA TYR A 383 3.51 -0.22 9.27
C TYR A 383 3.75 -1.68 8.81
N PRO A 384 4.56 -1.96 7.77
CA PRO A 384 4.87 -3.35 7.39
C PRO A 384 5.55 -4.15 8.51
N VAL A 385 6.45 -3.51 9.28
CA VAL A 385 7.15 -4.14 10.40
C VAL A 385 6.17 -4.46 11.54
N PHE A 386 5.21 -3.57 11.80
CA PHE A 386 4.12 -3.81 12.76
C PHE A 386 3.24 -4.98 12.35
N VAL A 387 2.84 -5.04 11.08
CA VAL A 387 2.03 -6.15 10.55
C VAL A 387 2.78 -7.48 10.69
N LEU A 388 4.07 -7.50 10.37
CA LEU A 388 4.92 -8.68 10.56
C LEU A 388 5.01 -9.06 12.05
N ALA A 389 5.25 -8.10 12.95
CA ALA A 389 5.27 -8.33 14.39
C ALA A 389 3.98 -8.96 14.91
N ARG A 390 2.83 -8.40 14.51
CA ARG A 390 1.50 -8.91 14.87
C ARG A 390 1.24 -10.31 14.32
N ASN A 391 1.65 -10.59 13.09
CA ASN A 391 1.37 -11.88 12.46
C ASN A 391 2.29 -13.01 12.98
N THR A 392 3.45 -12.67 13.54
CA THR A 392 4.46 -13.62 14.06
C THR A 392 4.43 -13.79 15.57
N MET A 393 3.40 -13.26 16.25
CA MET A 393 3.15 -13.51 17.68
C MET A 393 1.90 -14.37 17.87
N VAL A 394 1.82 -15.11 18.97
CA VAL A 394 0.63 -15.89 19.32
C VAL A 394 -0.57 -14.95 19.42
N ASP A 395 -1.66 -15.29 18.73
CA ASP A 395 -2.94 -14.65 18.98
C ASP A 395 -3.79 -15.52 19.93
N PRO A 396 -3.90 -15.15 21.22
CA PRO A 396 -4.78 -15.86 22.15
C PRO A 396 -6.24 -15.95 21.69
N GLY A 397 -6.69 -15.11 20.76
CA GLY A 397 -8.03 -15.21 20.17
C GLY A 397 -8.17 -16.36 19.16
N VAL A 398 -7.16 -16.62 18.34
CA VAL A 398 -7.20 -17.64 17.28
C VAL A 398 -7.21 -19.06 17.87
N LEU A 399 -6.44 -19.28 18.94
CA LEU A 399 -6.43 -20.57 19.64
C LEU A 399 -7.80 -20.93 20.25
N ALA A 400 -8.65 -19.95 20.55
CA ALA A 400 -9.96 -20.21 21.16
C ALA A 400 -11.03 -20.64 20.15
N ASP A 401 -10.92 -20.24 18.88
CA ASP A 401 -11.91 -20.52 17.83
C ASP A 401 -11.51 -21.73 16.96
N GLU A 402 -10.23 -21.93 16.64
CA GLU A 402 -9.78 -23.11 15.88
C GLU A 402 -9.98 -24.43 16.66
N PHE A 403 -9.81 -24.42 17.99
CA PHE A 403 -10.09 -25.59 18.82
C PHE A 403 -11.60 -25.85 19.03
N ARG A 404 -12.47 -24.86 18.85
CA ARG A 404 -13.94 -25.08 18.89
C ARG A 404 -14.47 -25.67 17.59
N GLY A 405 -13.87 -25.33 16.43
CA GLY A 405 -14.29 -25.86 15.13
C GLY A 405 -13.89 -27.32 14.89
N LEU A 406 -12.73 -27.75 15.43
CA LEU A 406 -12.20 -29.11 15.22
C LEU A 406 -12.71 -30.16 16.22
N SER A 407 -13.35 -29.74 17.32
CA SER A 407 -13.91 -30.65 18.35
C SER A 407 -15.30 -31.21 18.00
N LEU A 408 -15.99 -30.63 17.01
CA LEU A 408 -17.38 -31.02 16.66
C LEU A 408 -17.50 -31.87 15.38
N SER A 409 -16.41 -32.22 14.71
CA SER A 409 -16.43 -33.03 13.47
C SER A 409 -15.88 -34.46 13.64
N SER A 410 -15.68 -34.91 14.87
CA SER A 410 -15.17 -36.26 15.17
C SER A 410 -15.91 -36.93 16.34
N ALA A 411 -17.23 -36.73 16.41
CA ALA A 411 -18.14 -37.52 17.24
C ALA A 411 -19.28 -38.07 16.36
#